data_AF-A0A4R6MA50-F1
#
_entry.id   AF-A0A4R6MA50-F1
#
_cell.length_a   1.000
_cell.length_b   1.000
_cell.length_c   1.000
_cell.angle_alpha   90.00
_cell.angle_beta   90.00
_cell.angle_gamma   90.00
#
_symmetry.space_group_name_H-M   'P 1'
#
loop_
_entity.id
_entity.type
_entity.pdbx_description
1 polymer ?
#
loop_
_entity_poly.entity_id
_entity_poly.type
_entity_poly.pdbx_seq_one_letter_code
_entity_poly.pdbx_strand_id
1 'polypeptide(L)'
;MINSLNVQQTVIQERRQRLSQCLDSLFGVLVGEDKAAKLQANRDCLFAADQLVESLPTSLIPAWLSELQAWCRWYKDNFTAIDANAILFNHLNLIHYEHFIRPTTQNSEHTHSNHTDFSSLYKFFQKGI
;
A
#
# COMPACT_ATOMS: atom_id res chain seq x y z
N MET A 1 -27.03 17.04 10.18
CA MET A 1 -26.39 15.70 10.16
C MET A 1 -25.72 15.36 8.82
N ILE A 2 -26.22 15.82 7.67
CA ILE A 2 -25.63 15.53 6.34
C ILE A 2 -24.19 16.06 6.19
N ASN A 3 -23.88 17.25 6.71
CA ASN A 3 -22.53 17.84 6.61
C ASN A 3 -21.46 17.03 7.35
N SER A 4 -21.80 16.35 8.46
CA SER A 4 -20.83 15.56 9.24
C SER A 4 -20.48 14.23 8.56
N LEU A 5 -21.43 13.63 7.83
CA LEU A 5 -21.21 12.40 7.07
C LEU A 5 -20.33 12.66 5.85
N ASN A 6 -20.55 13.76 5.14
CA ASN A 6 -19.69 14.16 4.03
C ASN A 6 -18.24 14.39 4.50
N VAL A 7 -18.04 15.08 5.63
CA VAL A 7 -16.69 15.31 6.17
C VAL A 7 -15.99 13.99 6.52
N GLN A 8 -16.69 13.04 7.15
CA GLN A 8 -16.10 11.73 7.47
C GLN A 8 -15.74 10.93 6.21
N GLN A 9 -16.60 10.95 5.19
CA GLN A 9 -16.31 10.28 3.91
C GLN A 9 -15.11 10.92 3.20
N THR A 10 -15.00 12.25 3.18
CA THR A 10 -13.84 12.95 2.63
C THR A 10 -12.56 12.57 3.35
N VAL A 11 -12.56 12.55 4.69
CA VAL A 11 -11.37 12.16 5.48
C VAL A 11 -10.94 10.71 5.19
N ILE A 12 -11.90 9.78 5.07
CA ILE A 12 -11.60 8.39 4.73
C ILE A 12 -10.99 8.29 3.32
N GLN A 13 -11.52 9.03 2.35
CA GLN A 13 -10.98 9.06 0.98
C GLN A 13 -9.57 9.64 0.93
N GLU A 14 -9.31 10.75 1.63
CA GLU A 14 -7.98 11.35 1.73
C GLU A 14 -6.96 10.40 2.38
N ARG A 15 -7.35 9.74 3.48
CA ARG A 15 -6.49 8.76 4.16
C ARG A 15 -6.22 7.55 3.27
N ARG A 16 -7.21 7.09 2.51
CA ARG A 16 -7.03 6.01 1.51
C ARG A 16 -6.10 6.42 0.38
N GLN A 17 -6.22 7.64 -0.13
CA GLN A 17 -5.34 8.16 -1.17
C GLN A 17 -3.90 8.26 -0.65
N ARG A 18 -3.72 8.76 0.58
CA ARG A 18 -2.41 8.82 1.24
C ARG A 18 -1.79 7.42 1.40
N LEU A 19 -2.58 6.42 1.80
CA LEU A 19 -2.11 5.04 1.89
C LEU A 19 -1.66 4.51 0.52
N SER A 20 -2.40 4.79 -0.55
CA SER A 20 -2.01 4.44 -1.92
C SER A 20 -0.65 5.04 -2.31
N GLN A 21 -0.44 6.33 -2.02
CA GLN A 21 0.82 7.01 -2.31
C GLN A 21 2.00 6.42 -1.51
N CYS A 22 1.77 6.09 -0.23
CA CYS A 22 2.78 5.44 0.59
C CYS A 22 3.12 4.03 0.09
N LEU A 23 2.13 3.26 -0.40
CA LEU A 23 2.34 1.96 -1.03
C LEU A 23 3.17 2.09 -2.31
N ASP A 24 2.84 3.02 -3.20
CA ASP A 24 3.60 3.27 -4.44
C ASP A 24 5.06 3.64 -4.14
N SER A 25 5.28 4.51 -3.16
CA SER A 25 6.62 4.89 -2.68
C SER A 25 7.39 3.68 -2.13
N LEU A 26 6.73 2.86 -1.31
CA LEU A 26 7.30 1.63 -0.75
C LEU A 26 7.72 0.66 -1.86
N PHE A 27 6.88 0.43 -2.86
CA PHE A 27 7.25 -0.42 -4.00
C PHE A 27 8.43 0.16 -4.79
N GLY A 28 8.48 1.48 -4.96
CA GLY A 28 9.61 2.15 -5.61
C GLY A 28 10.94 1.91 -4.90
N VAL A 29 10.96 1.95 -3.56
CA VAL A 29 12.21 1.76 -2.78
C VAL A 29 12.55 0.29 -2.51
N LEU A 30 11.57 -0.62 -2.51
CA LEU A 30 11.82 -2.05 -2.26
C LEU A 30 12.74 -2.69 -3.32
N VAL A 31 12.75 -2.14 -4.54
CA VAL A 31 13.62 -2.55 -5.65
C VAL A 31 15.05 -1.99 -5.51
N GLY A 32 15.25 -0.90 -4.75
CA GLY A 32 16.56 -0.29 -4.54
C GLY A 32 17.43 -1.05 -3.53
N GLU A 33 18.64 -0.57 -3.24
CA GLU A 33 19.56 -1.19 -2.27
C GLU A 33 19.50 -0.56 -0.86
N ASP A 34 18.97 0.66 -0.76
CA ASP A 34 18.97 1.42 0.49
C ASP A 34 18.00 0.83 1.53
N LYS A 35 18.57 0.15 2.53
CA LYS A 35 17.82 -0.45 3.65
C LYS A 35 17.14 0.58 4.54
N ALA A 36 17.75 1.75 4.74
CA ALA A 36 17.18 2.80 5.58
C ALA A 36 15.95 3.41 4.90
N ALA A 37 16.03 3.67 3.59
CA ALA A 37 14.90 4.14 2.80
C ALA A 37 13.73 3.14 2.80
N LYS A 38 14.00 1.83 2.66
CA LYS A 38 12.96 0.78 2.72
C LYS A 38 12.25 0.73 4.07
N LEU A 39 13.02 0.78 5.17
CA LEU A 39 12.45 0.82 6.51
C LEU A 39 11.62 2.07 6.74
N GLN A 40 12.08 3.23 6.26
CA GLN A 40 11.34 4.48 6.40
C GLN A 40 10.04 4.44 5.60
N ALA A 41 10.08 4.01 4.33
CA ALA A 41 8.88 3.88 3.51
C ALA A 41 7.88 2.87 4.10
N ASN A 42 8.36 1.76 4.69
CA ASN A 42 7.50 0.81 5.38
C ASN A 42 6.85 1.43 6.63
N ARG A 43 7.58 2.25 7.39
CA ARG A 43 7.02 3.00 8.54
C ARG A 43 5.95 4.00 8.09
N ASP A 44 6.20 4.72 7.01
CA ASP A 44 5.25 5.70 6.46
C ASP A 44 3.97 4.99 5.96
N CYS A 45 4.12 3.83 5.33
CA CYS A 45 3.00 2.99 4.90
C CYS A 45 2.20 2.44 6.09
N LEU A 46 2.88 1.92 7.12
CA LEU A 46 2.21 1.44 8.34
C LEU A 46 1.45 2.57 9.03
N PHE A 47 2.06 3.76 9.14
CA PHE A 47 1.42 4.93 9.74
C PHE A 47 0.17 5.36 8.95
N ALA A 48 0.24 5.39 7.62
CA ALA A 48 -0.92 5.70 6.78
C ALA A 48 -2.05 4.65 6.95
N ALA A 49 -1.70 3.38 7.11
CA ALA A 49 -2.67 2.31 7.37
C ALA A 49 -3.32 2.44 8.75
N ASP A 50 -2.53 2.70 9.80
CA ASP A 50 -3.03 2.95 11.15
C ASP A 50 -4.00 4.16 11.16
N GLN A 51 -3.65 5.25 10.46
CA GLN A 51 -4.54 6.39 10.29
C GLN A 51 -5.85 6.02 9.57
N LEU A 52 -5.80 5.21 8.50
CA LEU A 52 -7.04 4.78 7.85
C LEU A 52 -7.92 3.95 8.78
N VAL A 53 -7.32 3.04 9.57
CA VAL A 53 -8.03 2.25 10.59
C VAL A 53 -8.71 3.14 11.63
N GLU A 54 -8.02 4.16 12.15
CA GLU A 54 -8.57 5.09 13.15
C GLU A 54 -9.79 5.87 12.64
N SER A 55 -9.93 6.03 11.32
CA SER A 55 -11.10 6.68 10.71
C SER A 55 -12.27 5.75 10.44
N LEU A 56 -12.10 4.44 10.62
CA LEU A 56 -13.13 3.45 10.37
C LEU A 56 -13.70 2.92 11.68
N PRO A 57 -15.02 2.71 11.77
CA PRO A 57 -15.60 1.89 12.84
C PRO A 57 -14.98 0.50 12.84
N THR A 58 -14.73 -0.08 14.02
CA THR A 58 -14.06 -1.39 14.14
C THR A 58 -14.74 -2.50 13.34
N SER A 59 -16.07 -2.47 13.23
CA SER A 59 -16.86 -3.43 12.44
C SER A 59 -16.72 -3.27 10.93
N LEU A 60 -16.16 -2.16 10.46
CA LEU A 60 -15.99 -1.82 9.05
C LEU A 60 -14.52 -1.84 8.62
N ILE A 61 -13.59 -2.23 9.50
CA ILE A 61 -12.19 -2.40 9.12
C ILE A 61 -12.11 -3.61 8.17
N PRO A 62 -11.69 -3.41 6.91
CA PRO A 62 -11.62 -4.50 5.97
C PRO A 62 -10.39 -5.38 6.26
N ALA A 63 -10.52 -6.69 6.02
CA ALA A 63 -9.47 -7.67 6.32
C ALA A 63 -8.12 -7.34 5.65
N TRP A 64 -8.15 -6.86 4.40
CA TRP A 64 -6.94 -6.48 3.66
C TRP A 64 -6.13 -5.37 4.35
N LEU A 65 -6.78 -4.46 5.08
CA LEU A 65 -6.12 -3.35 5.76
C LEU A 65 -5.38 -3.87 7.00
N SER A 66 -6.00 -4.79 7.75
CA SER A 66 -5.35 -5.49 8.85
C SER A 66 -4.20 -6.37 8.37
N GLU A 67 -4.35 -7.03 7.22
CA GLU A 67 -3.28 -7.84 6.62
C GLU A 67 -2.10 -6.96 6.16
N LEU A 68 -2.37 -5.81 5.54
CA LEU A 68 -1.33 -4.83 5.19
C LEU A 68 -0.55 -4.38 6.42
N GLN A 69 -1.24 -4.02 7.52
CA GLN A 69 -0.59 -3.66 8.77
C GLN A 69 0.28 -4.80 9.33
N ALA A 70 -0.22 -6.04 9.27
CA ALA A 70 0.52 -7.20 9.74
C ALA A 70 1.82 -7.41 8.96
N TRP A 71 1.80 -7.30 7.63
CA TRP A 71 3.00 -7.44 6.80
C TRP A 71 3.98 -6.28 6.99
N CYS A 72 3.51 -5.04 7.12
CA CYS A 72 4.36 -3.91 7.42
C CYS A 72 5.05 -4.06 8.80
N ARG A 73 4.34 -4.58 9.81
CA ARG A 73 4.92 -4.86 11.14
C ARG A 73 5.90 -6.02 11.08
N TRP A 74 5.55 -7.10 10.40
CA TRP A 74 6.45 -8.23 10.17
C TRP A 74 7.76 -7.78 9.53
N TYR A 75 7.70 -6.93 8.51
CA TYR A 75 8.91 -6.43 7.85
C TYR A 75 9.78 -5.58 8.78
N LYS A 76 9.18 -4.76 9.65
CA LYS A 76 9.94 -3.99 10.65
C LYS A 76 10.80 -4.89 11.53
N ASP A 77 10.30 -6.07 11.88
CA ASP A 77 11.00 -7.02 12.75
C ASP A 77 11.96 -7.94 11.97
N ASN A 78 11.75 -8.12 10.66
CA ASN A 78 12.46 -9.08 9.82
C ASN A 78 13.28 -8.44 8.67
N PHE A 79 13.42 -7.12 8.60
CA PHE A 79 14.05 -6.40 7.48
C PHE A 79 15.52 -6.80 7.18
N THR A 80 16.18 -7.49 8.11
CA THR A 80 17.54 -8.00 7.96
C THR A 80 17.59 -9.35 7.24
N ALA A 81 16.47 -10.08 7.16
CA ALA A 81 16.39 -11.33 6.42
C ALA A 81 16.58 -11.08 4.91
N ILE A 82 17.26 -12.01 4.24
CA ILE A 82 17.70 -11.87 2.84
C ILE A 82 16.48 -11.69 1.91
N ASP A 83 15.40 -12.40 2.20
CA ASP A 83 14.16 -12.44 1.43
C ASP A 83 13.06 -11.52 1.98
N ALA A 84 13.34 -10.73 3.03
CA ALA A 84 12.33 -9.87 3.68
C ALA A 84 11.65 -8.91 2.70
N ASN A 85 12.42 -8.32 1.78
CA ASN A 85 11.91 -7.41 0.76
C ASN A 85 10.97 -8.13 -0.20
N ALA A 86 11.32 -9.36 -0.60
CA ALA A 86 10.55 -10.17 -1.52
C ALA A 86 9.23 -10.62 -0.89
N ILE A 87 9.28 -11.09 0.35
CA ILE A 87 8.10 -11.48 1.12
C ILE A 87 7.16 -10.29 1.25
N LEU A 88 7.67 -9.13 1.72
CA LEU A 88 6.86 -7.92 1.85
C LEU A 88 6.26 -7.50 0.51
N PHE A 89 7.07 -7.46 -0.55
CA PHE A 89 6.62 -7.07 -1.88
C PHE A 89 5.49 -7.98 -2.37
N ASN A 90 5.65 -9.30 -2.27
CA ASN A 90 4.66 -10.26 -2.76
C ASN A 90 3.31 -10.10 -2.05
N HIS A 91 3.31 -9.97 -0.73
CA HIS A 91 2.08 -9.81 0.04
C HIS A 91 1.41 -8.46 -0.19
N LEU A 92 2.18 -7.36 -0.16
CA LEU A 92 1.61 -6.03 -0.41
C LEU A 92 1.14 -5.86 -1.86
N ASN A 93 1.81 -6.48 -2.82
CA ASN A 93 1.41 -6.41 -4.23
C ASN A 93 0.01 -6.99 -4.45
N LEU A 94 -0.30 -8.14 -3.85
CA LEU A 94 -1.64 -8.73 -3.94
C LEU A 94 -2.72 -7.75 -3.45
N ILE A 95 -2.49 -7.16 -2.27
CA ILE A 95 -3.38 -6.16 -1.66
C ILE A 95 -3.51 -4.92 -2.57
N HIS A 96 -2.38 -4.41 -3.08
CA HIS A 96 -2.34 -3.23 -3.92
C HIS A 96 -3.10 -3.44 -5.23
N TYR A 97 -2.85 -4.58 -5.90
CA TYR A 97 -3.51 -4.94 -7.13
C TYR A 97 -5.03 -5.05 -6.93
N GLU A 98 -5.49 -5.76 -5.90
CA GLU A 98 -6.91 -6.02 -5.68
C GLU A 98 -7.70 -4.76 -5.25
N HIS A 99 -7.09 -3.88 -4.45
CA HIS A 99 -7.83 -2.81 -3.78
C HIS A 99 -7.50 -1.39 -4.25
N PHE A 100 -6.44 -1.20 -5.03
CA PHE A 100 -6.02 0.13 -5.51
C PHE A 100 -5.92 0.20 -7.03
N ILE A 101 -5.47 -0.86 -7.71
CA ILE A 101 -5.32 -0.89 -9.18
C ILE A 101 -6.57 -1.45 -9.87
N ARG A 102 -7.02 -2.65 -9.47
CA ARG A 102 -8.16 -3.35 -10.08
C ARG A 102 -9.53 -2.66 -9.92
N PRO A 103 -9.85 -1.81 -8.92
CA PRO A 103 -11.18 -1.21 -8.78
C PRO A 103 -11.67 -0.44 -10.03
N THR A 104 -10.74 -0.02 -10.90
CA THR A 104 -11.01 0.78 -12.10
C THR A 104 -11.23 -0.05 -13.37
N THR A 105 -10.96 -1.36 -13.37
CA THR A 105 -11.07 -2.18 -14.60
C THR A 105 -12.48 -2.73 -14.87
N GLN A 106 -13.46 -2.46 -14.00
CA GLN A 106 -14.86 -2.77 -14.27
C GLN A 106 -15.71 -1.58 -14.73
N ASN A 107 -15.18 -0.35 -14.72
CA ASN A 107 -15.88 0.81 -15.27
C ASN A 107 -14.85 1.81 -15.83
N SER A 108 -14.97 2.13 -17.12
CA SER A 108 -14.39 3.28 -17.84
C SER A 108 -13.10 3.02 -18.62
N GLU A 109 -13.27 2.91 -19.94
CA GLU A 109 -12.32 3.43 -20.92
C GLU A 109 -11.97 4.90 -20.61
N HIS A 110 -10.74 5.30 -20.94
CA HIS A 110 -10.17 6.66 -20.85
C HIS A 110 -9.81 7.21 -19.46
N THR A 111 -8.55 7.10 -19.07
CA THR A 111 -7.62 8.25 -18.95
C THR A 111 -6.19 7.79 -18.69
N HIS A 112 -5.24 8.41 -19.37
CA HIS A 112 -3.81 8.15 -19.30
C HIS A 112 -3.17 8.88 -18.10
N SER A 113 -2.03 8.34 -17.69
CA SER A 113 -0.96 8.92 -16.85
C SER A 113 -1.21 9.07 -15.35
N ASN A 114 -0.91 8.00 -14.61
CA ASN A 114 0.25 7.94 -13.70
C ASN A 114 0.38 6.52 -13.12
N HIS A 115 0.25 5.51 -13.98
CA HIS A 115 0.54 4.14 -13.58
C HIS A 115 2.07 3.98 -13.59
N THR A 116 2.69 4.03 -12.43
CA THR A 116 4.01 3.42 -12.23
C THR A 116 3.96 2.05 -12.89
N ASP A 117 4.84 1.80 -13.88
CA ASP A 117 4.80 0.60 -14.71
C ASP A 117 5.15 -0.63 -13.87
N PHE A 118 4.13 -1.12 -13.16
CA PHE A 118 4.21 -2.15 -12.15
C PHE A 118 4.65 -3.48 -12.77
N SER A 119 4.30 -3.71 -14.04
CA SER A 119 4.78 -4.84 -14.85
C SER A 119 6.29 -4.81 -15.00
N SER A 120 6.87 -3.63 -15.20
CA SER A 120 8.31 -3.44 -15.26
C SER A 120 8.97 -3.64 -13.89
N LEU A 121 8.39 -3.13 -12.78
CA LEU A 121 8.90 -3.35 -11.43
C LEU A 121 8.90 -4.83 -11.02
N TYR A 122 7.82 -5.56 -11.32
CA TYR A 122 7.71 -7.00 -11.07
C TYR A 122 8.74 -7.80 -11.89
N LYS A 123 8.96 -7.45 -13.15
CA LYS A 123 10.00 -8.07 -14.01
C LYS A 123 11.42 -7.79 -13.52
N PHE A 124 11.69 -6.61 -12.97
CA PHE A 124 12.96 -6.32 -12.32
C PHE A 124 13.15 -7.20 -11.09
N PHE A 125 12.11 -7.37 -10.28
CA PHE A 125 12.15 -8.21 -9.09
C PHE A 125 12.37 -9.70 -9.41
N GLN A 126 11.71 -10.22 -10.47
CA GLN A 126 11.90 -11.61 -10.93
C GLN A 126 13.30 -11.90 -11.49
N LYS A 127 14.02 -10.89 -12.00
CA LYS A 127 15.36 -11.04 -12.59
C LYS A 127 16.50 -10.91 -11.57
N GLY A 128 16.19 -10.60 -10.31
CA GLY A 128 17.15 -10.31 -9.24
C GLY A 128 17.37 -11.42 -8.22
N ILE A 129 17.33 -12.70 -8.64
CA ILE A 129 17.80 -13.87 -7.88
C ILE A 129 18.72 -14.68 -8.78
#